data_AF-A0A0N8SVX9-F1
#
_entry.id   AF-A0A0N8SVX9-F1
#
_cell.length_a   1.000
_cell.length_b   1.000
_cell.length_c   1.000
_cell.angle_alpha   90.00
_cell.angle_beta   90.00
_cell.angle_gamma   90.00
#
_symmetry.space_group_name_H-M   'P 1'
#
loop_
_entity.id
_entity.type
_entity.pdbx_description
1 polymer ?
#
loop_
_entity_poly.entity_id
_entity_poly.type
_entity_poly.pdbx_seq_one_letter_code
_entity_poly.pdbx_strand_id
1 'polypeptide(L)'
;MFQSLPDTWAIGQVLPILPLHRLDEEPVRRAVLQDLTCDSDGKIKQYVDEQSIETSMPVHSLNEGEDYLLGIFLVGAYQEILGDMHNLFGDTDSVNIYQNPDGSVYHAGIETHDTIEDMLRYVHLSPEELMTHYRDKVASAKITPRERTYFLDALRLGLTRSSYLSS
;
A
#
# COMPACT_ATOMS: atom_id res chain seq x y z
N MET A 1 -6.20 -0.87 -4.04
CA MET A 1 -7.65 -0.81 -4.32
C MET A 1 -8.31 -2.11 -3.88
N PHE A 2 -7.90 -3.27 -4.39
CA PHE A 2 -8.50 -4.58 -4.04
C PHE A 2 -8.37 -4.93 -2.54
N GLN A 3 -7.23 -4.63 -1.91
CA GLN A 3 -7.03 -4.88 -0.49
C GLN A 3 -7.86 -3.94 0.41
N SER A 4 -7.83 -2.63 0.16
CA SER A 4 -8.34 -1.64 1.12
C SER A 4 -9.67 -0.99 0.72
N LEU A 5 -10.13 -1.16 -0.51
CA LEU A 5 -11.36 -0.54 -1.06
C LEU A 5 -12.16 -1.54 -1.93
N PRO A 6 -12.42 -2.78 -1.47
CA PRO A 6 -13.05 -3.81 -2.29
C PRO A 6 -14.44 -3.40 -2.80
N ASP A 7 -15.23 -2.66 -2.03
CA ASP A 7 -16.58 -2.24 -2.45
C ASP A 7 -16.56 -1.17 -3.56
N THR A 8 -15.52 -0.33 -3.60
CA THR A 8 -15.35 0.63 -4.70
C THR A 8 -15.18 -0.09 -6.04
N TRP A 9 -14.53 -1.24 -6.04
CA TRP A 9 -14.42 -2.08 -7.23
C TRP A 9 -15.64 -2.95 -7.49
N ALA A 10 -16.11 -3.66 -6.46
CA ALA A 10 -17.16 -4.67 -6.62
C ALA A 10 -18.55 -4.06 -6.90
N ILE A 11 -18.90 -2.97 -6.22
CA ILE A 11 -20.25 -2.40 -6.26
C ILE A 11 -20.28 -0.90 -6.58
N GLY A 12 -19.12 -0.30 -6.87
CA GLY A 12 -19.03 1.12 -7.21
C GLY A 12 -19.28 2.04 -6.02
N GLN A 13 -18.96 1.61 -4.79
CA GLN A 13 -19.07 2.46 -3.62
C GLN A 13 -18.18 3.70 -3.75
N VAL A 14 -18.79 4.87 -3.58
CA VAL A 14 -18.11 6.17 -3.62
C VAL A 14 -17.67 6.55 -2.21
N LEU A 15 -16.38 6.84 -2.05
CA LEU A 15 -15.77 7.23 -0.79
C LEU A 15 -15.15 8.63 -0.93
N PRO A 16 -15.21 9.49 0.10
CA PRO A 16 -14.51 10.76 0.08
C PRO A 16 -12.99 10.56 0.04
N ILE A 17 -12.32 11.23 -0.89
CA ILE A 17 -10.86 11.20 -1.04
C ILE A 17 -10.36 12.63 -1.16
N LEU A 18 -9.40 13.01 -0.33
CA LEU A 18 -8.83 14.36 -0.35
C LEU A 18 -7.35 14.36 0.07
N PRO A 19 -6.58 15.40 -0.31
CA PRO A 19 -5.25 15.65 0.24
C PRO A 19 -5.30 15.80 1.76
N LEU A 20 -4.25 15.36 2.46
CA LEU A 20 -4.14 15.52 3.92
C LEU A 20 -3.36 16.78 4.33
N HIS A 21 -2.83 17.52 3.35
CA HIS A 21 -2.03 18.72 3.56
C HIS A 21 -2.33 19.76 2.48
N ARG A 22 -1.80 20.97 2.69
CA ARG A 22 -1.99 22.12 1.78
C ARG A 22 -3.46 22.50 1.56
N LEU A 23 -4.30 22.24 2.56
CA LEU A 23 -5.75 22.47 2.49
C LEU A 23 -6.14 23.97 2.42
N ASP A 24 -5.17 24.85 2.67
CA ASP A 24 -5.26 26.30 2.52
C ASP A 24 -4.86 26.80 1.13
N GLU A 25 -4.36 25.92 0.27
CA GLU A 25 -4.03 26.22 -1.13
C GLU A 25 -5.16 25.81 -2.07
N GLU A 26 -5.39 26.58 -3.13
CA GLU A 26 -6.37 26.22 -4.15
C GLU A 26 -5.81 25.09 -5.05
N PRO A 27 -6.51 23.95 -5.20
CA PRO A 27 -6.08 22.89 -6.11
C PRO A 27 -6.20 23.33 -7.58
N VAL A 28 -5.09 23.35 -8.31
CA VAL A 28 -5.03 23.84 -9.71
C VAL A 28 -4.98 22.72 -10.76
N ARG A 29 -5.05 21.45 -10.36
CA ARG A 29 -5.00 20.29 -11.26
C ARG A 29 -6.15 19.33 -11.00
N ARG A 30 -6.43 18.48 -11.98
CA ARG A 30 -7.36 17.36 -11.87
C ARG A 30 -6.58 16.05 -11.98
N ALA A 31 -6.88 15.10 -11.10
CA ALA A 31 -6.23 13.80 -11.09
C ALA A 31 -7.25 12.66 -11.11
N VAL A 32 -6.79 11.51 -11.61
CA VAL A 32 -7.50 10.24 -11.52
C VAL A 32 -6.55 9.25 -10.87
N LEU A 33 -6.96 8.72 -9.72
CA LEU A 33 -6.16 7.81 -8.92
C LEU A 33 -6.23 6.39 -9.49
N GLN A 34 -5.06 5.80 -9.60
CA GLN A 34 -4.84 4.39 -9.95
C GLN A 34 -3.93 3.82 -8.85
N ASP A 35 -4.20 2.58 -8.45
CA ASP A 35 -3.33 1.90 -7.51
C ASP A 35 -2.11 1.28 -8.23
N LEU A 36 -1.28 0.58 -7.46
CA LEU A 36 -0.02 0.00 -7.92
C LEU A 36 -0.18 -1.38 -8.58
N THR A 37 -1.41 -1.87 -8.72
CA THR A 37 -1.66 -3.17 -9.34
C THR A 37 -1.46 -3.10 -10.85
N CYS A 38 -1.25 -4.26 -11.47
CA CYS A 38 -1.17 -4.37 -12.93
C CYS A 38 -2.54 -4.47 -13.60
N ASP A 39 -3.62 -4.46 -12.80
CA ASP A 39 -4.98 -4.56 -13.29
C ASP A 39 -5.54 -3.17 -13.60
N SER A 40 -6.08 -3.01 -14.80
CA SER A 40 -6.73 -1.76 -15.23
C SER A 40 -7.96 -1.39 -14.40
N ASP A 41 -8.56 -2.36 -13.68
CA ASP A 41 -9.64 -2.10 -12.74
C ASP A 41 -9.17 -1.47 -11.44
N GLY A 42 -7.86 -1.44 -11.16
CA GLY A 42 -7.20 -0.73 -10.05
C GLY A 42 -7.29 0.79 -10.14
N LYS A 43 -8.45 1.33 -10.52
CA LYS A 43 -8.69 2.75 -10.80
C LYS A 43 -9.96 3.23 -10.13
N ILE A 44 -9.88 4.39 -9.47
CA ILE A 44 -11.05 5.05 -8.89
C ILE A 44 -11.78 5.83 -10.00
N LYS A 45 -13.05 5.50 -10.19
CA LYS A 45 -13.89 6.00 -11.30
C LYS A 45 -14.72 7.22 -10.92
N GLN A 46 -14.99 7.41 -9.62
CA GLN A 46 -15.91 8.43 -9.10
C GLN A 46 -15.33 9.08 -7.84
N TYR A 47 -15.49 10.40 -7.73
CA TYR A 47 -14.97 11.21 -6.64
C TYR A 47 -16.08 12.14 -6.12
N VAL A 48 -16.10 12.35 -4.81
CA VAL A 48 -17.01 13.33 -4.19
C VAL A 48 -16.44 14.72 -4.40
N ASP A 49 -17.20 15.62 -5.02
CA ASP A 49 -16.81 17.03 -5.24
C ASP A 49 -18.00 17.95 -4.93
N GLU A 50 -17.91 18.66 -3.81
CA GLU A 50 -18.96 19.49 -3.21
C GLU A 50 -20.35 18.82 -3.19
N GLN A 51 -21.20 19.10 -4.19
CA GLN A 51 -22.58 18.63 -4.32
C GLN A 51 -22.75 17.61 -5.46
N SER A 52 -21.65 17.09 -6.01
CA SER A 52 -21.65 16.27 -7.21
C SER A 52 -20.70 15.08 -7.10
N ILE A 53 -20.90 14.12 -8.01
CA ILE A 53 -19.97 13.02 -8.23
C ILE A 53 -19.24 13.29 -9.55
N GLU A 54 -17.93 13.40 -9.47
CA GLU A 54 -17.05 13.73 -10.57
C GLU A 54 -16.22 12.53 -11.03
N THR A 55 -15.67 12.60 -12.24
CA THR A 55 -14.81 11.52 -12.82
C THR A 55 -13.31 11.72 -12.56
N SER A 56 -12.96 12.81 -11.87
CA SER A 56 -11.61 13.14 -11.39
C SER A 56 -11.74 13.87 -10.05
N MET A 57 -10.63 14.13 -9.36
CA MET A 57 -10.60 14.96 -8.15
C MET A 57 -9.68 16.18 -8.32
N PRO A 58 -9.97 17.29 -7.64
CA PRO A 58 -9.06 18.43 -7.58
C PRO A 58 -7.84 18.10 -6.73
N VAL A 59 -6.63 18.41 -7.21
CA VAL A 59 -5.37 18.21 -6.49
C VAL A 59 -4.41 19.38 -6.71
N HIS A 60 -3.51 19.59 -5.75
CA HIS A 60 -2.43 20.56 -5.89
C HIS A 60 -1.39 20.07 -6.90
N SER A 61 -0.57 21.00 -7.39
CA SER A 61 0.64 20.63 -8.14
C SER A 61 1.60 19.87 -7.23
N LEU A 62 2.18 18.78 -7.73
CA LEU A 62 3.20 18.00 -7.02
C LEU A 62 4.53 18.78 -7.04
N ASN A 63 5.18 18.82 -5.88
CA ASN A 63 6.51 19.38 -5.71
C ASN A 63 7.52 18.22 -5.70
N GLU A 64 8.65 18.39 -6.37
CA GLU A 64 9.68 17.35 -6.43
C GLU A 64 10.31 17.13 -5.04
N GLY A 65 10.40 15.87 -4.61
CA GLY A 65 10.97 15.51 -3.31
C GLY A 65 10.04 15.70 -2.11
N GLU A 66 8.78 16.11 -2.32
CA GLU A 66 7.78 16.24 -1.25
C GLU A 66 6.72 15.13 -1.34
N ASP A 67 6.36 14.56 -0.20
CA ASP A 67 5.29 13.58 -0.11
C ASP A 67 3.92 14.23 -0.36
N TYR A 68 3.10 13.57 -1.17
CA TYR A 68 1.72 13.98 -1.42
C TYR A 68 0.73 12.96 -0.84
N LEU A 69 0.30 13.21 0.39
CA LEU A 69 -0.51 12.27 1.16
C LEU A 69 -2.00 12.47 0.86
N LEU A 70 -2.68 11.36 0.59
CA LEU A 70 -4.12 11.30 0.38
C LEU A 70 -4.78 10.54 1.53
N GLY A 71 -5.93 11.03 1.96
CA GLY A 71 -6.82 10.33 2.89
C GLY A 71 -8.02 9.79 2.15
N ILE A 72 -8.39 8.55 2.43
CA ILE A 72 -9.64 7.94 1.98
C ILE A 72 -10.49 7.70 3.21
N PHE A 73 -11.69 8.28 3.24
CA PHE A 73 -12.52 8.34 4.44
C PHE A 73 -13.74 7.44 4.29
N LEU A 74 -14.41 7.17 5.42
CA LEU A 74 -15.61 6.33 5.50
C LEU A 74 -15.36 4.85 5.11
N VAL A 75 -14.14 4.36 5.32
CA VAL A 75 -13.72 2.98 5.03
C VAL A 75 -13.95 1.99 6.19
N GLY A 76 -14.52 2.44 7.31
CA GLY A 76 -14.58 1.65 8.55
C GLY A 76 -15.59 0.49 8.56
N ALA A 77 -16.38 0.32 7.49
CA ALA A 77 -17.33 -0.78 7.37
C ALA A 77 -16.98 -1.62 6.14
N TYR A 78 -16.98 -2.95 6.29
CA TYR A 78 -16.72 -3.96 5.26
C TYR A 78 -15.31 -3.98 4.63
N GLN A 79 -14.64 -2.84 4.47
CA GLN A 79 -13.44 -2.78 3.65
C GLN A 79 -12.26 -3.62 4.15
N GLU A 80 -12.03 -3.65 5.45
CA GLU A 80 -10.93 -4.41 6.05
C GLU A 80 -11.10 -5.93 5.84
N ILE A 81 -12.28 -6.47 6.13
CA ILE A 81 -12.51 -7.92 6.11
C ILE A 81 -12.76 -8.48 4.69
N LEU A 82 -13.13 -7.63 3.74
CA LEU A 82 -13.41 -8.03 2.35
C LEU A 82 -12.19 -7.87 1.43
N GLY A 83 -11.06 -7.37 1.92
CA GLY A 83 -9.84 -7.22 1.15
C GLY A 83 -9.32 -8.54 0.57
N ASP A 84 -8.73 -8.47 -0.62
CA ASP A 84 -8.04 -9.59 -1.26
C ASP A 84 -6.61 -9.22 -1.69
N MET A 85 -5.71 -10.20 -1.65
CA MET A 85 -4.28 -10.11 -1.90
C MET A 85 -3.94 -10.07 -3.40
N HIS A 86 -4.63 -9.20 -4.15
CA HIS A 86 -4.37 -9.03 -5.57
C HIS A 86 -2.92 -8.60 -5.79
N ASN A 87 -2.22 -9.26 -6.72
CA ASN A 87 -0.77 -9.11 -6.93
C ASN A 87 0.11 -9.37 -5.70
N LEU A 88 -0.39 -10.11 -4.70
CA LEU A 88 0.30 -10.36 -3.43
C LEU A 88 0.62 -9.08 -2.66
N PHE A 89 -0.20 -8.03 -2.81
CA PHE A 89 -0.23 -6.94 -1.85
C PHE A 89 -1.07 -7.38 -0.65
N GLY A 90 -0.42 -7.56 0.49
CA GLY A 90 -1.07 -7.99 1.72
C GLY A 90 -1.63 -6.83 2.53
N ASP A 91 -1.94 -7.12 3.80
CA ASP A 91 -2.50 -6.15 4.73
C ASP A 91 -1.57 -4.94 4.90
N THR A 92 -2.18 -3.77 5.08
CA THR A 92 -1.49 -2.50 5.37
C THR A 92 -1.27 -2.34 6.87
N ASP A 93 -0.33 -1.49 7.26
CA ASP A 93 -0.20 -1.09 8.66
C ASP A 93 -1.51 -0.48 9.17
N SER A 94 -1.93 -0.88 10.37
CA SER A 94 -3.09 -0.29 11.05
C SER A 94 -2.72 0.16 12.46
N VAL A 95 -3.37 1.22 12.92
CA VAL A 95 -3.11 1.80 14.23
C VAL A 95 -4.37 2.48 14.77
N ASN A 96 -4.62 2.30 16.07
CA ASN A 96 -5.67 3.04 16.76
C ASN A 96 -5.10 4.34 17.33
N ILE A 97 -5.77 5.45 17.04
CA ILE A 97 -5.42 6.78 17.54
C ILE A 97 -6.45 7.20 18.60
N TYR A 98 -5.97 7.58 19.78
CA TYR A 98 -6.80 8.00 20.90
C TYR A 98 -6.45 9.44 21.32
N GLN A 99 -7.46 10.18 21.75
CA GLN A 99 -7.29 11.50 22.33
C GLN A 99 -7.68 11.49 23.81
N ASN A 100 -6.77 11.96 24.66
CA ASN A 100 -7.00 12.14 26.08
C ASN A 100 -7.90 13.38 26.33
N PRO A 101 -8.54 13.47 27.52
CA PRO A 101 -9.34 14.66 27.88
C PRO A 101 -8.57 15.98 27.88
N ASP A 102 -7.23 15.94 28.02
CA ASP A 102 -6.35 17.12 27.96
C ASP A 102 -5.95 17.52 26.53
N GLY A 103 -6.45 16.79 25.53
CA GLY A 103 -6.16 17.01 24.11
C GLY A 103 -4.89 16.31 23.60
N SER A 104 -4.09 15.68 24.46
CA SER A 104 -2.93 14.90 24.04
C SER A 104 -3.37 13.64 23.27
N VAL A 105 -2.57 13.26 22.26
CA VAL A 105 -2.85 12.11 21.39
C VAL A 105 -1.86 11.00 21.68
N TYR A 106 -2.33 9.76 21.74
CA TYR A 106 -1.49 8.56 21.79
C TYR A 106 -2.02 7.51 20.82
N HIS A 107 -1.17 6.56 20.46
CA HIS A 107 -1.52 5.46 19.58
C HIS A 107 -1.36 4.11 20.29
N ALA A 108 -2.18 3.14 19.93
CA ALA A 108 -2.09 1.76 20.41
C ALA A 108 -2.68 0.78 19.38
N GLY A 109 -2.60 -0.53 19.68
CA GLY A 109 -3.11 -1.59 18.80
C GLY A 109 -2.53 -1.48 17.39
N ILE A 110 -1.19 -1.47 17.32
CA ILE A 110 -0.47 -1.45 16.04
C ILE A 110 -0.50 -2.87 15.48
N GLU A 111 -1.05 -3.03 14.29
CA GLU A 111 -0.87 -4.22 13.48
C GLU A 111 0.05 -3.84 12.31
N THR A 112 1.10 -4.61 12.11
CA THR A 112 2.07 -4.37 11.04
C THR A 112 1.64 -5.06 9.76
N HIS A 113 1.90 -4.42 8.63
CA HIS A 113 1.64 -4.95 7.29
C HIS A 113 2.23 -6.34 7.07
N ASP A 114 1.67 -7.03 6.08
CA ASP A 114 2.23 -8.28 5.59
C ASP A 114 3.54 -8.06 4.82
N THR A 115 4.51 -8.90 5.12
CA THR A 115 5.78 -8.95 4.39
C THR A 115 5.67 -9.83 3.14
N ILE A 116 6.69 -9.75 2.27
CA ILE A 116 6.79 -10.67 1.13
C ILE A 116 6.86 -12.14 1.60
N GLU A 117 7.47 -12.44 2.76
CA GLU A 117 7.45 -13.80 3.32
C GLU A 117 6.03 -14.26 3.66
N ASP A 118 5.20 -13.41 4.26
CA ASP A 118 3.82 -13.74 4.63
C ASP A 118 3.00 -14.08 3.38
N MET A 119 3.17 -13.28 2.33
CA MET A 119 2.53 -13.51 1.03
C MET A 119 2.97 -14.81 0.35
N LEU A 120 4.25 -15.18 0.45
CA LEU A 120 4.73 -16.46 -0.05
C LEU A 120 4.09 -17.63 0.71
N ARG A 121 4.02 -17.54 2.04
CA ARG A 121 3.39 -18.59 2.87
C ARG A 121 1.91 -18.72 2.58
N TYR A 122 1.23 -17.60 2.33
CA TYR A 122 -0.18 -17.58 1.94
C TYR A 122 -0.44 -18.45 0.71
N VAL A 123 0.40 -18.36 -0.32
CA VAL A 123 0.33 -19.20 -1.53
C VAL A 123 1.05 -20.55 -1.39
N HIS A 124 1.31 -21.00 -0.16
CA HIS A 124 1.91 -22.29 0.20
C HIS A 124 3.35 -22.48 -0.30
N LEU A 125 4.10 -21.39 -0.45
CA LEU A 125 5.54 -21.42 -0.69
C LEU A 125 6.30 -21.22 0.62
N SER A 126 7.36 -22.01 0.85
CA SER A 126 8.24 -21.82 2.00
C SER A 126 9.36 -20.82 1.67
N PRO A 127 9.43 -19.67 2.38
CA PRO A 127 10.57 -18.75 2.28
C PRO A 127 11.91 -19.43 2.62
N GLU A 128 11.90 -20.39 3.54
CA GLU A 128 13.09 -21.13 3.96
C GLU A 128 13.64 -22.05 2.85
N GLU A 129 12.74 -22.76 2.15
CA GLU A 129 13.10 -23.58 0.99
C GLU A 129 13.58 -22.69 -0.17
N LEU A 130 12.89 -21.58 -0.43
CA LEU A 130 13.32 -20.58 -1.42
C LEU A 130 14.74 -20.08 -1.13
N MET A 131 15.03 -19.70 0.11
CA MET A 131 16.36 -19.25 0.52
C MET A 131 17.42 -20.35 0.39
N THR A 132 17.06 -21.60 0.66
CA THR A 132 17.97 -22.74 0.48
C THR A 132 18.32 -22.95 -1.00
N HIS A 133 17.32 -22.99 -1.87
CA HIS A 133 17.54 -23.10 -3.31
C HIS A 133 18.30 -21.91 -3.89
N TYR A 134 18.01 -20.70 -3.42
CA TYR A 134 18.72 -19.51 -3.87
C TYR A 134 20.20 -19.54 -3.47
N ARG A 135 20.50 -20.00 -2.25
CA ARG A 135 21.88 -20.21 -1.79
C ARG A 135 22.65 -21.20 -2.65
N ASP A 136 22.04 -22.32 -3.02
CA ASP A 136 22.67 -23.31 -3.91
C ASP A 136 22.92 -22.74 -5.32
N LYS A 137 21.96 -21.96 -5.83
CA LYS A 137 22.09 -21.25 -7.12
C LYS A 137 23.21 -20.22 -7.11
N VAL A 138 23.31 -19.40 -6.05
CA VAL A 138 24.37 -18.41 -5.86
C VAL A 138 25.74 -19.11 -5.69
N ALA A 139 25.80 -20.24 -5.00
CA ALA A 139 27.04 -20.99 -4.79
C ALA A 139 27.62 -21.61 -6.08
N SER A 140 26.76 -22.00 -7.01
CA SER A 140 27.15 -22.56 -8.31
C SER A 140 27.41 -21.51 -9.40
N ALA A 141 27.03 -20.26 -9.17
CA ALA A 141 27.24 -19.17 -10.12
C ALA A 141 28.71 -18.73 -10.22
N LYS A 142 29.14 -18.34 -11.44
CA LYS A 142 30.48 -17.79 -11.73
C LYS A 142 30.56 -16.31 -11.33
N ILE A 143 30.40 -16.04 -10.04
CA ILE A 143 30.43 -14.71 -9.43
C ILE A 143 31.39 -14.68 -8.24
N THR A 144 31.86 -13.49 -7.89
CA THR A 144 32.81 -13.27 -6.80
C THR A 144 32.17 -13.54 -5.42
N PRO A 145 32.96 -13.84 -4.38
CA PRO A 145 32.44 -14.00 -3.02
C PRO A 145 31.64 -12.79 -2.52
N ARG A 146 32.07 -11.58 -2.88
CA ARG A 146 31.39 -10.33 -2.52
C ARG A 146 29.99 -10.25 -3.15
N GLU A 147 29.87 -10.58 -4.43
CA GLU A 147 28.57 -10.63 -5.12
C GLU A 147 27.65 -11.69 -4.54
N ARG A 148 28.19 -12.85 -4.14
CA ARG A 148 27.40 -13.91 -3.49
C ARG A 148 26.75 -13.41 -2.20
N THR A 149 27.54 -12.79 -1.32
CA THR A 149 27.02 -12.20 -0.08
C THR A 149 25.98 -11.12 -0.39
N TYR A 150 26.29 -10.22 -1.33
CA TYR A 150 25.36 -9.17 -1.74
C TYR A 150 24.00 -9.71 -2.19
N PHE A 151 23.97 -10.72 -3.07
CA PHE A 151 22.70 -11.28 -3.57
C PHE A 151 21.91 -12.02 -2.49
N LEU A 152 22.60 -12.77 -1.62
CA LEU A 152 21.96 -13.45 -0.49
C LEU A 152 21.32 -12.46 0.48
N ASP A 153 22.06 -11.41 0.84
CA ASP A 153 21.57 -10.38 1.75
C ASP A 153 20.43 -9.57 1.11
N ALA A 154 20.53 -9.26 -0.19
CA ALA A 154 19.49 -8.56 -0.92
C ALA A 154 18.17 -9.34 -0.96
N LEU A 155 18.21 -10.65 -1.26
CA LEU A 155 17.00 -11.48 -1.25
C LEU A 155 16.43 -11.59 0.17
N ARG A 156 17.27 -11.88 1.16
CA ARG A 156 16.85 -12.01 2.56
C ARG A 156 16.18 -10.73 3.07
N LEU A 157 16.77 -9.57 2.80
CA LEU A 157 16.21 -8.29 3.19
C LEU A 157 14.92 -7.99 2.42
N GLY A 158 14.86 -8.34 1.13
CA GLY A 158 13.67 -8.17 0.31
C GLY A 158 12.49 -8.96 0.86
N LEU A 159 12.70 -10.20 1.27
CA LEU A 159 11.67 -11.06 1.85
C LEU A 159 11.03 -10.46 3.10
N THR A 160 11.81 -9.81 3.98
CA THR A 160 11.29 -9.20 5.21
C THR A 160 10.64 -7.82 5.02
N ARG A 161 10.61 -7.27 3.81
CA ARG A 161 10.00 -5.97 3.53
C ARG A 161 8.51 -6.11 3.30
N SER A 162 7.82 -4.98 3.47
CA SER A 162 6.44 -4.80 3.03
C SER A 162 6.24 -5.29 1.60
N SER A 163 5.07 -5.86 1.34
CA SER A 163 4.61 -6.11 -0.03
C SER A 163 4.41 -4.83 -0.85
N TYR A 164 4.32 -3.66 -0.22
CA TYR A 164 4.19 -2.36 -0.87
C TYR A 164 5.55 -1.76 -1.30
N LEU A 165 5.50 -0.79 -2.23
CA LEU A 165 6.70 -0.15 -2.77
C LEU A 165 7.32 0.84 -1.77
N SER A 166 8.66 0.98 -1.84
CA SER A 166 9.42 2.02 -1.14
C SER A 166 10.12 2.91 -2.17
N SER A 167 10.28 4.20 -1.83
CA SER A 167 11.09 5.18 -2.58
C SER A 167 12.58 5.06 -2.29
#